data_AF-X7F488-F1
#
_entry.id   AF-X7F488-F1
#
_cell.length_a   1.000
_cell.length_b   1.000
_cell.length_c   1.000
_cell.angle_alpha   90.00
_cell.angle_beta   90.00
_cell.angle_gamma   90.00
#
_symmetry.space_group_name_H-M   'P 1'
#
loop_
_entity.id
_entity.type
_entity.pdbx_description
1 polymer ?
#
loop_
_entity_poly.entity_id
_entity_poly.type
_entity_poly.pdbx_seq_one_letter_code
_entity_poly.pdbx_strand_id
1 'polypeptide(L)'
;MPDGTMKRPEPARDFRLDDLQAGRRDPRGRLVRDILWAVDEFKIYRTDAGISPFFSDDPDLAREQKGIYLRIGEGIADFNHLIHTLRPHWWVVPVETRRRADLVHYERELARCIAQALLGHENEAAASLVSLRQRLAARIANRARVVHLMINVILVAVAIVGALSFARSSYVSAFAFDVKEFSLAVMMGAVGALFSTTVRLQSMEVDPTVTQMMHWVYGAQRVLVGAMGALVIYFGFRSGVLTGLFQPPSGTALPIGAGRFDPYWLSFICVMAGFSERLVPNLLDGQAAQMMRGTPAEPDRPRG
;
A
#
# COMPACT_ATOMS: atom_id res chain seq x y z
N MET A 1 -32.51 -16.43 46.20
CA MET A 1 -32.00 -15.11 45.79
C MET A 1 -30.55 -15.02 46.23
N PRO A 2 -29.57 -14.97 45.32
CA PRO A 2 -28.17 -14.79 45.70
C PRO A 2 -27.95 -13.34 46.13
N ASP A 3 -27.45 -13.18 47.34
CA ASP A 3 -27.11 -11.91 47.98
C ASP A 3 -25.92 -11.28 47.25
N GLY A 4 -26.24 -10.51 46.20
CA GLY A 4 -25.31 -9.81 45.32
C GLY A 4 -24.74 -8.57 46.00
N THR A 5 -24.03 -8.76 47.11
CA THR A 5 -23.20 -7.71 47.71
C THR A 5 -22.10 -7.36 46.71
N MET A 6 -22.35 -6.35 45.88
CA MET A 6 -21.31 -5.67 45.11
C MET A 6 -20.28 -5.15 46.11
N LYS A 7 -19.20 -5.92 46.27
CA LYS A 7 -18.03 -5.54 47.05
C LYS A 7 -17.60 -4.17 46.53
N ARG A 8 -17.77 -3.12 47.34
CA ARG A 8 -17.32 -1.77 46.98
C ARG A 8 -15.85 -1.90 46.57
N PRO A 9 -15.46 -1.35 45.41
CA PRO A 9 -14.06 -1.39 45.00
C PRO A 9 -13.24 -0.78 46.13
N GLU A 10 -12.26 -1.54 46.63
CA GLU A 10 -11.31 -1.03 47.61
C GLU A 10 -10.77 0.31 47.09
N PRO A 11 -10.64 1.34 47.94
CA PRO A 11 -10.07 2.60 47.54
C PRO A 11 -8.75 2.31 46.83
N ALA A 12 -8.64 2.78 45.58
CA ALA A 12 -7.49 2.49 44.74
C ALA A 12 -6.23 2.86 45.54
N ARG A 13 -5.41 1.85 45.84
CA ARG A 13 -4.09 2.08 46.45
C ARG A 13 -3.40 3.17 45.64
N ASP A 14 -2.81 4.14 46.34
CA ASP A 14 -1.93 5.14 45.72
C ASP A 14 -0.84 4.37 44.96
N PHE A 15 -1.03 4.26 43.65
CA PHE A 15 -0.10 3.60 42.76
C PHE A 15 1.01 4.60 42.48
N ARG A 16 2.23 4.29 42.94
CA ARG A 16 3.38 5.18 42.81
C ARG A 16 4.17 4.91 41.54
N LEU A 17 5.03 5.85 41.18
CA LEU A 17 5.94 5.71 40.05
C LEU A 17 6.77 4.41 40.14
N ASP A 18 7.24 4.05 41.34
CA ASP A 18 8.08 2.86 41.60
C ASP A 18 7.35 1.52 41.43
N ASP A 19 6.03 1.52 41.55
CA ASP A 19 5.22 0.32 41.35
C ASP A 19 5.14 -0.08 39.87
N LEU A 20 5.45 0.86 38.97
CA LEU A 20 5.43 0.62 37.53
C LEU A 20 6.67 -0.19 37.09
N GLN A 21 6.45 -1.47 36.78
CA GLN A 21 7.47 -2.41 36.32
C GLN A 21 6.99 -3.18 35.07
N ALA A 22 7.92 -3.60 34.21
CA ALA A 22 7.60 -4.46 33.07
C ALA A 22 7.00 -5.79 33.55
N GLY A 23 5.93 -6.24 32.89
CA GLY A 23 5.15 -7.42 33.27
C GLY A 23 4.06 -7.19 34.33
N ARG A 24 4.01 -6.00 34.96
CA ARG A 24 2.93 -5.63 35.89
C ARG A 24 1.76 -4.96 35.16
N ARG A 25 0.63 -4.79 35.85
CA ARG A 25 -0.51 -4.03 35.35
C ARG A 25 -0.38 -2.56 35.76
N ASP A 26 -0.68 -1.65 34.83
CA ASP A 26 -0.80 -0.22 35.11
C ASP A 26 -2.07 0.05 35.98
N PRO A 27 -2.28 1.29 36.48
CA PRO A 27 -3.49 1.63 37.24
C PRO A 27 -4.79 1.47 36.44
N ARG A 28 -4.70 1.37 35.12
CA ARG A 28 -5.83 1.14 34.19
C ARG A 28 -6.03 -0.36 33.90
N GLY A 29 -5.30 -1.23 34.60
CA GLY A 29 -5.37 -2.68 34.47
C GLY A 29 -4.69 -3.28 33.23
N ARG A 30 -3.95 -2.49 32.44
CA ARG A 30 -3.28 -2.94 31.21
C ARG A 30 -1.91 -3.51 31.53
N LEU A 31 -1.50 -4.56 30.83
CA LEU A 31 -0.17 -5.14 31.01
C LEU A 31 0.91 -4.19 30.44
N VAL A 32 1.86 -3.81 31.30
CA VAL A 32 3.07 -3.07 30.93
C VAL A 32 4.01 -4.05 30.24
N ARG A 33 4.19 -3.91 28.93
CA ARG A 33 5.04 -4.80 28.13
C ARG A 33 6.51 -4.45 28.26
N ASP A 34 6.81 -3.16 28.31
CA ASP A 34 8.18 -2.64 28.32
C ASP A 34 8.20 -1.22 28.90
N ILE A 35 9.31 -0.83 29.51
CA ILE A 35 9.56 0.54 29.97
C ILE A 35 10.53 1.18 28.98
N LEU A 36 10.04 2.16 28.23
CA LEU A 36 10.78 2.79 27.13
C LEU A 36 11.66 3.94 27.62
N TRP A 37 11.23 4.61 28.70
CA TRP A 37 11.93 5.71 29.33
C TRP A 37 11.59 5.76 30.83
N ALA A 38 12.56 6.03 31.68
CA ALA A 38 12.36 6.18 33.12
C ALA A 38 13.26 7.28 33.66
N VAL A 39 12.64 8.26 34.31
CA VAL A 39 13.29 9.31 35.12
C VAL A 39 12.54 9.41 36.44
N ASP A 40 13.08 10.18 37.39
CA ASP A 40 12.49 10.28 38.73
C ASP A 40 11.10 10.95 38.70
N GLU A 41 10.86 11.82 37.71
CA GLU A 41 9.62 12.60 37.60
C GLU A 41 8.52 11.94 36.76
N PHE A 42 8.84 10.94 35.93
CA PHE A 42 7.87 10.24 35.08
C PHE A 42 8.44 8.95 34.47
N LYS A 43 7.56 8.02 34.08
CA LYS A 43 7.92 6.82 33.31
C LYS A 43 7.09 6.72 32.03
N ILE A 44 7.70 6.33 30.92
CA ILE A 44 7.02 6.09 29.65
C ILE A 44 7.11 4.61 29.32
N TYR A 45 5.97 4.00 29.10
CA TYR A 45 5.86 2.56 28.97
C TYR A 45 4.96 2.15 27.81
N ARG A 46 5.15 0.92 27.37
CA ARG A 46 4.39 0.29 26.29
C ARG A 46 3.33 -0.64 26.86
N THR A 47 2.12 -0.55 26.31
CA THR A 47 1.01 -1.47 26.57
C THR A 47 0.49 -2.06 25.25
N ASP A 48 -0.47 -2.98 25.33
CA ASP A 48 -1.13 -3.52 24.14
C ASP A 48 -1.90 -2.45 23.33
N ALA A 49 -2.36 -1.40 24.02
CA ALA A 49 -3.08 -0.27 23.43
C ALA A 49 -2.16 0.78 22.79
N GLY A 50 -0.87 0.78 23.11
CA GLY A 50 0.11 1.76 22.63
C GLY A 50 1.01 2.27 23.75
N ILE A 51 1.66 3.40 23.51
CA ILE A 51 2.59 4.06 24.45
C ILE A 51 1.80 4.97 25.38
N SER A 52 2.15 4.98 26.66
CA SER A 52 1.51 5.86 27.65
C SER A 52 2.55 6.35 28.67
N PRO A 53 2.50 7.62 29.09
CA PRO A 53 3.26 8.10 30.23
C PRO A 53 2.53 7.79 31.54
N PHE A 54 3.32 7.60 32.59
CA PHE A 54 2.92 7.67 33.99
C PHE A 54 3.61 8.90 34.59
N PHE A 55 2.82 9.82 35.11
CA PHE A 55 3.26 11.15 35.55
C PHE A 55 3.84 11.11 36.98
N SER A 56 4.40 12.24 37.41
CA SER A 56 4.98 12.41 38.75
C SER A 56 3.98 12.09 39.87
N ASP A 57 4.51 11.65 41.01
CA ASP A 57 3.75 11.48 42.25
C ASP A 57 3.41 12.85 42.89
N ASP A 58 4.09 13.94 42.50
CA ASP A 58 3.74 15.31 42.89
C ASP A 58 2.51 15.81 42.11
N PRO A 59 1.40 16.17 42.77
CA PRO A 59 0.16 16.58 42.11
C PRO A 59 0.26 17.86 41.29
N ASP A 60 1.15 18.79 41.64
CA ASP A 60 1.36 20.04 40.89
C ASP A 60 2.12 19.75 39.59
N LEU A 61 3.25 19.06 39.70
CA LEU A 61 4.04 18.65 38.52
C LEU A 61 3.25 17.72 37.60
N ALA A 62 2.47 16.78 38.16
CA ALA A 62 1.62 15.90 37.38
C ALA A 62 0.53 16.66 36.60
N ARG A 63 -0.01 17.76 37.14
CA ARG A 63 -0.97 18.62 36.44
C ARG A 63 -0.32 19.32 35.25
N GLU A 64 0.88 19.85 35.44
CA GLU A 64 1.65 20.48 34.36
C GLU A 64 1.99 19.48 33.25
N GLN A 65 2.56 18.33 33.61
CA GLN A 65 2.90 17.24 32.69
C GLN A 65 1.68 16.74 31.90
N LYS A 66 0.52 16.61 32.54
CA LYS A 66 -0.75 16.29 31.86
C LYS A 66 -1.14 17.36 30.85
N GLY A 67 -0.99 18.64 31.21
CA GLY A 67 -1.25 19.77 30.31
C GLY A 67 -0.38 19.71 29.06
N ILE A 68 0.93 19.48 29.22
CA ILE A 68 1.87 19.30 28.11
C ILE A 68 1.47 18.09 27.24
N TYR A 69 1.20 16.94 27.87
CA TYR A 69 0.85 15.73 27.16
C TYR A 69 -0.43 15.88 26.31
N LEU A 70 -1.42 16.62 26.82
CA LEU A 70 -2.65 16.90 26.08
C LEU A 70 -2.40 17.79 24.84
N ARG A 71 -1.46 18.74 24.91
CA ARG A 71 -1.11 19.60 23.76
C ARG A 71 -0.48 18.81 22.61
N ILE A 72 0.35 17.82 22.91
CA ILE A 72 0.92 16.91 21.89
C ILE A 72 0.05 15.68 21.60
N GLY A 73 -1.11 15.56 22.25
CA GLY A 73 -1.94 14.36 22.28
C GLY A 73 -2.46 13.93 20.90
N GLU A 74 -2.81 14.90 20.04
CA GLU A 74 -3.25 14.64 18.66
C GLU A 74 -2.16 13.91 17.86
N GLY A 75 -0.92 14.42 17.88
CA GLY A 75 0.20 13.80 17.17
C GLY A 75 0.53 12.40 17.69
N ILE A 76 0.36 12.16 19.00
CA ILE A 76 0.54 10.83 19.60
C ILE A 76 -0.57 9.87 19.16
N ALA A 77 -1.82 10.34 19.11
CA ALA A 77 -2.96 9.53 18.67
C ALA A 77 -2.82 9.11 17.21
N ASP A 78 -2.49 10.06 16.33
CA ASP A 78 -2.17 9.81 14.91
C ASP A 78 -1.06 8.77 14.76
N PHE A 79 0.02 8.93 15.51
CA PHE A 79 1.16 8.02 15.45
C PHE A 79 0.80 6.61 15.94
N ASN A 80 0.05 6.50 17.04
CA ASN A 80 -0.45 5.21 17.53
C ASN A 80 -1.36 4.54 16.49
N HIS A 81 -2.21 5.31 15.79
CA HIS A 81 -3.03 4.79 14.69
C HIS A 81 -2.15 4.20 13.57
N LEU A 82 -1.11 4.93 13.12
CA LEU A 82 -0.16 4.44 12.11
C LEU A 82 0.60 3.18 12.57
N ILE A 83 1.01 3.08 13.83
CA ILE A 83 1.64 1.89 14.39
C ILE A 83 0.69 0.69 14.37
N HIS A 84 -0.58 0.90 14.74
CA HIS A 84 -1.58 -0.17 14.69
C HIS A 84 -1.79 -0.69 13.26
N THR A 85 -1.75 0.19 12.26
CA THR A 85 -1.80 -0.19 10.83
C THR A 85 -0.58 -1.01 10.40
N LEU A 86 0.60 -0.78 11.00
CA LEU A 86 1.81 -1.57 10.71
C LEU A 86 1.88 -2.91 11.41
N ARG A 87 1.13 -3.07 12.50
CA ARG A 87 1.13 -4.27 13.31
C ARG A 87 0.68 -5.43 12.41
N PRO A 88 1.51 -6.47 12.25
CA PRO A 88 1.18 -7.55 11.33
C PRO A 88 -0.15 -8.17 11.76
N HIS A 89 -1.14 -8.13 10.86
CA HIS A 89 -2.27 -9.04 10.96
C HIS A 89 -1.68 -10.46 10.86
N TRP A 90 -2.11 -11.31 11.79
CA TRP A 90 -1.57 -12.64 12.12
C TRP A 90 -1.38 -13.63 10.95
N TRP A 91 -1.86 -13.31 9.74
CA TRP A 91 -1.75 -14.14 8.54
C TRP A 91 -0.47 -13.93 7.71
N VAL A 92 0.34 -12.91 7.98
CA VAL A 92 1.50 -12.57 7.12
C VAL A 92 2.80 -13.16 7.66
N VAL A 93 3.12 -14.40 7.26
CA VAL A 93 4.44 -15.09 7.18
C VAL A 93 5.36 -14.97 8.41
N PRO A 94 6.04 -16.04 8.89
CA PRO A 94 6.86 -16.04 10.11
C PRO A 94 8.20 -15.27 10.02
N VAL A 95 8.19 -14.04 9.49
CA VAL A 95 9.29 -13.05 9.55
C VAL A 95 9.05 -12.13 10.75
N GLU A 96 8.80 -12.73 11.91
CA GLU A 96 8.24 -12.02 13.07
C GLU A 96 9.31 -11.34 13.93
N THR A 97 10.55 -11.83 13.88
CA THR A 97 11.64 -11.33 14.72
C THR A 97 12.18 -9.98 14.25
N ARG A 98 12.52 -9.82 12.97
CA ARG A 98 13.04 -8.54 12.44
C ARG A 98 12.01 -7.41 12.48
N ARG A 99 10.74 -7.70 12.16
CA ARG A 99 9.67 -6.68 12.13
C ARG A 99 9.37 -6.10 13.51
N ARG A 100 9.50 -6.90 14.58
CA ARG A 100 9.31 -6.42 15.95
C ARG A 100 10.41 -5.44 16.37
N ALA A 101 11.65 -5.66 15.94
CA ALA A 101 12.76 -4.75 16.25
C ALA A 101 12.55 -3.34 15.66
N ASP A 102 12.07 -3.27 14.42
CA ASP A 102 11.82 -1.98 13.75
C ASP A 102 10.69 -1.18 14.42
N LEU A 103 9.61 -1.85 14.84
CA LEU A 103 8.51 -1.18 15.55
C LEU A 103 8.97 -0.67 16.92
N VAL A 104 9.77 -1.44 17.65
CA VAL A 104 10.35 -1.02 18.93
C VAL A 104 11.21 0.23 18.76
N HIS A 105 11.93 0.38 17.65
CA HIS A 105 12.72 1.59 17.37
C HIS A 105 11.82 2.84 17.30
N TYR A 106 10.73 2.79 16.52
CA TYR A 106 9.76 3.89 16.42
C TYR A 106 9.05 4.17 17.75
N GLU A 107 8.72 3.13 18.51
CA GLU A 107 8.11 3.28 19.83
C GLU A 107 9.05 4.00 20.81
N ARG A 108 10.35 3.65 20.81
CA ARG A 108 11.36 4.34 21.62
C ARG A 108 11.58 5.79 21.20
N GLU A 109 11.55 6.07 19.89
CA GLU A 109 11.70 7.42 19.37
C GLU A 109 10.48 8.29 19.74
N LEU A 110 9.27 7.72 19.72
CA LEU A 110 8.07 8.39 20.25
C LEU A 110 8.19 8.64 21.75
N ALA A 111 8.65 7.64 22.53
CA ALA A 111 8.86 7.83 23.97
C ALA A 111 9.86 8.96 24.26
N ARG A 112 10.93 9.09 23.45
CA ARG A 112 11.86 10.21 23.56
C ARG A 112 11.21 11.56 23.26
N CYS A 113 10.35 11.65 22.24
CA CYS A 113 9.60 12.88 21.96
C CYS A 113 8.67 13.26 23.13
N ILE A 114 7.97 12.28 23.70
CA ILE A 114 7.11 12.50 24.87
C ILE A 114 7.95 12.96 26.06
N ALA A 115 9.09 12.31 26.34
CA ALA A 115 10.00 12.70 27.42
C ALA A 115 10.51 14.14 27.24
N GLN A 116 10.94 14.49 26.03
CA GLN A 116 11.42 15.84 25.70
C GLN A 116 10.33 16.90 25.92
N ALA A 117 9.08 16.60 25.57
CA ALA A 117 7.96 17.49 25.86
C ALA A 117 7.76 17.63 27.37
N LEU A 118 7.72 16.53 28.12
CA LEU A 118 7.53 16.53 29.58
C LEU A 118 8.66 17.23 30.34
N LEU A 119 9.86 17.33 29.75
CA LEU A 119 11.00 18.10 30.26
C LEU A 119 10.96 19.59 29.90
N GLY A 120 9.89 20.07 29.26
CA GLY A 120 9.69 21.49 28.92
C GLY A 120 10.13 21.89 27.51
N HIS A 121 10.69 20.98 26.71
CA HIS A 121 11.11 21.23 25.32
C HIS A 121 9.98 20.93 24.32
N GLU A 122 8.81 21.54 24.51
CA GLU A 122 7.59 21.22 23.77
C GLU A 122 7.73 21.44 22.24
N ASN A 123 8.31 22.57 21.82
CA ASN A 123 8.45 22.91 20.40
C ASN A 123 9.35 21.91 19.65
N GLU A 124 10.46 21.50 20.27
CA GLU A 124 11.39 20.54 19.69
C GLU A 124 10.80 19.12 19.65
N ALA A 125 10.06 18.75 20.70
CA ALA A 125 9.33 17.50 20.75
C ALA A 125 8.24 17.42 19.68
N ALA A 126 7.48 18.49 19.47
CA ALA A 126 6.46 18.58 18.43
C ALA A 126 7.08 18.47 17.03
N ALA A 127 8.17 19.20 16.77
CA ALA A 127 8.90 19.09 15.50
C ALA A 127 9.45 17.68 15.25
N SER A 128 10.02 17.05 16.29
CA SER A 128 10.52 15.67 16.22
C SER A 128 9.41 14.66 15.97
N LEU A 129 8.24 14.85 16.60
CA LEU A 129 7.06 14.02 16.39
C LEU A 129 6.52 14.11 14.96
N VAL A 130 6.50 15.31 14.37
CA VAL A 130 6.10 15.51 12.97
C VAL A 130 7.06 14.78 12.02
N SER A 131 8.37 14.93 12.21
CA SER A 131 9.38 14.22 11.43
C SER A 131 9.27 12.70 11.57
N LEU A 132 9.06 12.22 12.80
CA LEU A 132 8.85 10.79 13.09
C LEU A 132 7.60 10.25 12.38
N ARG A 133 6.49 11.00 12.41
CA ARG A 133 5.25 10.67 11.71
C ARG A 133 5.46 10.58 10.20
N GLN A 134 6.15 11.56 9.60
CA GLN A 134 6.44 11.56 8.16
C GLN A 134 7.28 10.34 7.75
N ARG A 135 8.33 10.00 8.53
CA ARG A 135 9.14 8.80 8.29
C ARG A 135 8.32 7.52 8.37
N LEU A 136 7.44 7.40 9.38
CA LEU A 136 6.58 6.24 9.53
C LEU A 136 5.57 6.11 8.40
N ALA A 137 4.91 7.22 8.02
CA ALA A 137 3.95 7.26 6.92
C ALA A 137 4.60 6.89 5.57
N ALA A 138 5.78 7.44 5.27
CA ALA A 138 6.54 7.08 4.08
C ALA A 138 6.89 5.58 4.04
N ARG A 139 7.24 5.01 5.20
CA ARG A 139 7.52 3.57 5.34
C ARG A 139 6.27 2.71 5.13
N ILE A 140 5.12 3.12 5.66
CA ILE A 140 3.83 2.45 5.44
C ILE A 140 3.49 2.46 3.94
N ALA A 141 3.59 3.61 3.29
CA ALA A 141 3.31 3.75 1.86
C ALA A 141 4.24 2.85 1.02
N ASN A 142 5.54 2.85 1.31
CA ASN A 142 6.51 1.97 0.63
C ASN A 142 6.20 0.49 0.85
N ARG A 143 5.82 0.10 2.06
CA ARG A 143 5.42 -1.28 2.34
C ARG A 143 4.15 -1.67 1.59
N ALA A 144 3.15 -0.81 1.57
CA ALA A 144 1.89 -1.06 0.88
C ALA A 144 2.11 -1.20 -0.64
N ARG A 145 3.00 -0.38 -1.23
CA ARG A 145 3.48 -0.54 -2.61
C ARG A 145 4.13 -1.91 -2.85
N VAL A 146 5.05 -2.34 -1.98
CA VAL A 146 5.68 -3.66 -2.11
C VAL A 146 4.65 -4.80 -2.01
N VAL A 147 3.71 -4.72 -1.06
CA VAL A 147 2.65 -5.73 -0.92
C VAL A 147 1.77 -5.77 -2.17
N HIS A 148 1.36 -4.62 -2.70
CA HIS A 148 0.58 -4.55 -3.93
C HIS A 148 1.34 -5.16 -5.13
N LEU A 149 2.63 -4.84 -5.29
CA LEU A 149 3.46 -5.45 -6.34
C LEU A 149 3.54 -6.97 -6.19
N MET A 150 3.77 -7.47 -4.97
CA MET A 150 3.82 -8.91 -4.70
C MET A 150 2.50 -9.61 -5.04
N ILE A 151 1.36 -9.00 -4.70
CA ILE A 151 0.03 -9.53 -5.08
C ILE A 151 -0.10 -9.62 -6.59
N ASN A 152 0.29 -8.58 -7.34
CA ASN A 152 0.24 -8.61 -8.81
C ASN A 152 1.15 -9.69 -9.40
N VAL A 153 2.37 -9.86 -8.87
CA VAL A 153 3.28 -10.93 -9.29
C VAL A 153 2.64 -12.30 -9.08
N ILE A 154 2.03 -12.53 -7.92
CA ILE A 154 1.33 -13.78 -7.62
C ILE A 154 0.15 -14.01 -8.58
N LEU A 155 -0.67 -12.99 -8.82
CA LEU A 155 -1.81 -13.09 -9.73
C LEU A 155 -1.39 -13.40 -11.16
N VAL A 156 -0.32 -12.76 -11.66
CA VAL A 156 0.24 -13.06 -12.98
C VAL A 156 0.83 -14.47 -13.02
N ALA A 157 1.53 -14.91 -11.97
CA ALA A 157 2.02 -16.29 -11.89
C ALA A 157 0.86 -17.31 -11.94
N VAL A 158 -0.23 -17.05 -11.22
CA VAL A 158 -1.45 -17.88 -11.25
C VAL A 158 -2.07 -17.88 -12.65
N ALA A 159 -2.17 -16.72 -13.31
CA ALA A 159 -2.66 -16.63 -14.68
C ALA A 159 -1.79 -17.42 -15.67
N ILE A 160 -0.45 -17.35 -15.53
CA ILE A 160 0.49 -18.11 -16.35
C ILE A 160 0.32 -19.61 -16.13
N VAL A 161 0.28 -20.07 -14.87
CA VAL A 161 0.08 -21.49 -14.55
C VAL A 161 -1.27 -21.98 -15.06
N GLY A 162 -2.33 -21.19 -14.91
CA GLY A 162 -3.66 -21.48 -15.44
C GLY A 162 -3.65 -21.60 -16.97
N ALA A 163 -3.03 -20.66 -17.67
CA ALA A 163 -2.90 -20.67 -19.12
C ALA A 163 -2.05 -21.85 -19.63
N LEU A 164 -0.94 -22.19 -18.96
CA LEU A 164 -0.13 -23.36 -19.30
C LEU A 164 -0.88 -24.68 -19.07
N SER A 165 -1.64 -24.76 -17.97
CA SER A 165 -2.48 -25.92 -17.67
C SER A 165 -3.57 -26.09 -18.74
N PHE A 166 -4.18 -24.99 -19.17
CA PHE A 166 -5.17 -24.96 -20.23
C PHE A 166 -4.55 -25.34 -21.60
N ALA A 167 -3.38 -24.81 -21.93
CA ALA A 167 -2.64 -25.11 -23.16
C ALA A 167 -2.19 -26.57 -23.28
N ARG A 168 -1.99 -27.25 -22.14
CA ARG A 168 -1.66 -28.69 -22.10
C ARG A 168 -2.89 -29.57 -22.34
N SER A 169 -4.08 -29.06 -22.06
CA SER A 169 -5.30 -29.85 -22.25
C SER A 169 -5.60 -30.04 -23.73
N SER A 170 -5.92 -31.25 -24.15
CA SER A 170 -6.31 -31.58 -25.53
C SER A 170 -7.72 -31.10 -25.89
N TYR A 171 -8.23 -30.06 -25.23
CA TYR A 171 -9.52 -29.48 -25.55
C TYR A 171 -9.45 -28.81 -26.92
N VAL A 172 -10.12 -29.42 -27.90
CA VAL A 172 -10.43 -28.73 -29.16
C VAL A 172 -11.59 -27.79 -28.83
N SER A 173 -11.32 -26.48 -28.81
CA SER A 173 -12.35 -25.49 -28.55
C SER A 173 -13.43 -25.56 -29.64
N ALA A 174 -14.70 -25.47 -29.26
CA ALA A 174 -15.83 -25.45 -30.20
C ALA A 174 -15.76 -24.30 -31.22
N PHE A 175 -14.94 -23.28 -30.94
CA PHE A 175 -14.77 -22.10 -31.77
C PHE A 175 -13.56 -22.17 -32.72
N ALA A 176 -12.92 -23.34 -32.87
CA ALA A 176 -11.78 -23.55 -33.77
C ALA A 176 -10.58 -22.62 -33.55
N PHE A 177 -10.44 -22.04 -32.34
CA PHE A 177 -9.26 -21.25 -31.97
C PHE A 177 -8.13 -22.16 -31.51
N ASP A 178 -6.89 -21.80 -31.87
CA ASP A 178 -5.69 -22.47 -31.37
C ASP A 178 -5.51 -22.11 -29.89
N VAL A 179 -5.78 -23.10 -29.03
CA VAL A 179 -5.69 -22.96 -27.57
C VAL A 179 -4.29 -22.50 -27.13
N LYS A 180 -3.24 -22.86 -27.87
CA LYS A 180 -1.87 -22.47 -27.55
C LYS A 180 -1.63 -20.99 -27.81
N GLU A 181 -2.09 -20.48 -28.95
CA GLU A 181 -1.99 -19.05 -29.28
C GLU A 181 -2.83 -18.19 -28.32
N PHE A 182 -4.05 -18.65 -28.00
CA PHE A 182 -4.91 -18.00 -27.02
C PHE A 182 -4.26 -17.92 -25.64
N SER A 183 -3.70 -19.04 -25.17
CA SER A 183 -3.02 -19.09 -23.87
C SER A 183 -1.79 -18.20 -23.86
N LEU A 184 -1.02 -18.17 -24.95
CA LEU A 184 0.13 -17.28 -25.11
C LEU A 184 -0.28 -15.81 -25.04
N ALA A 185 -1.34 -15.41 -25.73
CA ALA A 185 -1.86 -14.04 -25.70
C ALA A 185 -2.25 -13.60 -24.28
N VAL A 186 -2.97 -14.45 -23.54
CA VAL A 186 -3.36 -14.19 -22.14
C VAL A 186 -2.14 -14.04 -21.24
N MET A 187 -1.16 -14.95 -21.34
CA MET A 187 0.07 -14.88 -20.53
C MET A 187 0.83 -13.58 -20.80
N MET A 188 1.02 -13.24 -22.07
CA MET A 188 1.79 -12.06 -22.46
C MET A 188 1.05 -10.77 -22.11
N GLY A 189 -0.28 -10.73 -22.24
CA GLY A 189 -1.11 -9.63 -21.76
C GLY A 189 -1.01 -9.42 -20.24
N ALA A 190 -1.03 -10.50 -19.46
CA ALA A 190 -0.85 -10.44 -18.01
C ALA A 190 0.53 -9.91 -17.62
N VAL A 191 1.59 -10.34 -18.32
CA VAL A 191 2.96 -9.82 -18.13
C VAL A 191 3.03 -8.33 -18.48
N GLY A 192 2.42 -7.90 -19.58
CA GLY A 192 2.31 -6.48 -19.95
C GLY A 192 1.65 -5.63 -18.87
N ALA A 193 0.56 -6.13 -18.26
CA ALA A 193 -0.11 -5.47 -17.15
C ALA A 193 0.76 -5.38 -15.88
N LEU A 194 1.58 -6.40 -15.60
CA LEU A 194 2.53 -6.37 -14.49
C LEU A 194 3.58 -5.29 -14.69
N PHE A 195 4.15 -5.15 -15.90
CA PHE A 195 5.08 -4.08 -16.23
C PHE A 195 4.43 -2.70 -16.07
N SER A 196 3.22 -2.52 -16.61
CA SER A 196 2.44 -1.28 -16.45
C SER A 196 2.24 -0.92 -14.98
N THR A 197 1.91 -1.91 -14.15
CA THR A 197 1.69 -1.72 -12.72
C THR A 197 2.99 -1.40 -11.98
N THR A 198 4.10 -2.02 -12.36
CA THR A 198 5.42 -1.77 -11.76
C THR A 198 5.86 -0.33 -12.02
N VAL A 199 5.69 0.17 -13.25
CA VAL A 199 5.98 1.58 -13.59
C VAL A 199 5.07 2.53 -12.82
N ARG A 200 3.80 2.15 -12.59
CA ARG A 200 2.85 2.98 -11.82
C ARG A 200 3.14 3.01 -10.32
N LEU A 201 3.90 2.06 -9.79
CA LEU A 201 4.08 1.92 -8.36
C LEU A 201 4.69 3.16 -7.69
N GLN A 202 5.54 3.90 -8.41
CA GLN A 202 6.17 5.13 -7.92
C GLN A 202 5.18 6.30 -7.76
N SER A 203 4.15 6.35 -8.61
CA SER A 203 3.13 7.43 -8.65
C SER A 203 1.87 7.08 -7.89
N MET A 204 1.76 5.86 -7.35
CA MET A 204 0.57 5.44 -6.64
C MET A 204 0.58 6.04 -5.23
N GLU A 205 -0.35 6.94 -5.00
CA GLU A 205 -0.82 7.28 -3.66
C GLU A 205 -1.54 6.05 -3.12
N VAL A 206 -0.95 5.44 -2.10
CA VAL A 206 -1.54 4.27 -1.45
C VAL A 206 -2.20 4.76 -0.19
N ASP A 207 -3.53 4.71 -0.18
CA ASP A 207 -4.30 4.97 1.02
C ASP A 207 -4.01 3.85 2.04
N PRO A 208 -3.42 4.17 3.20
CA PRO A 208 -3.04 3.19 4.21
C PRO A 208 -4.26 2.53 4.89
N THR A 209 -5.47 3.05 4.68
CA THR A 209 -6.71 2.51 5.25
C THR A 209 -7.31 1.37 4.42
N VAL A 210 -6.80 1.16 3.20
CA VAL A 210 -7.30 0.16 2.26
C VAL A 210 -7.05 -1.24 2.81
N THR A 211 -8.13 -2.02 2.90
CA THR A 211 -8.05 -3.41 3.38
C THR A 211 -7.26 -4.28 2.41
N GLN A 212 -6.63 -5.34 2.90
CA GLN A 212 -5.88 -6.28 2.07
C GLN A 212 -6.73 -6.87 0.93
N MET A 213 -8.03 -7.08 1.16
CA MET A 213 -8.98 -7.55 0.14
C MET A 213 -9.06 -6.58 -1.06
N MET A 214 -9.07 -5.27 -0.81
CA MET A 214 -9.07 -4.29 -1.90
C MET A 214 -7.79 -4.33 -2.72
N HIS A 215 -6.63 -4.58 -2.10
CA HIS A 215 -5.38 -4.75 -2.87
C HIS A 215 -5.44 -5.96 -3.82
N TRP A 216 -6.09 -7.05 -3.40
CA TRP A 216 -6.35 -8.21 -4.27
C TRP A 216 -7.29 -7.87 -5.42
N VAL A 217 -8.40 -7.20 -5.13
CA VAL A 217 -9.38 -6.80 -6.16
C VAL A 217 -8.73 -5.87 -7.19
N TYR A 218 -7.99 -4.85 -6.74
CA TYR A 218 -7.29 -3.93 -7.65
C TYR A 218 -6.22 -4.62 -8.49
N GLY A 219 -5.48 -5.56 -7.90
CA GLY A 219 -4.50 -6.34 -8.65
C GLY A 219 -5.16 -7.27 -9.67
N ALA A 220 -6.23 -7.95 -9.28
CA ALA A 220 -6.96 -8.87 -10.16
C ALA A 220 -7.60 -8.12 -11.33
N GLN A 221 -8.23 -6.97 -11.07
CA GLN A 221 -8.79 -6.11 -12.10
C GLN A 221 -7.72 -5.68 -13.13
N ARG A 222 -6.54 -5.27 -12.67
CA ARG A 222 -5.43 -4.86 -13.55
C ARG A 222 -4.97 -6.00 -14.46
N VAL A 223 -4.72 -7.18 -13.89
CA VAL A 223 -4.29 -8.35 -14.65
C VAL A 223 -5.36 -8.78 -15.65
N LEU A 224 -6.64 -8.77 -15.23
CA LEU A 224 -7.77 -9.10 -16.09
C LEU A 224 -7.88 -8.14 -17.27
N VAL A 225 -7.80 -6.83 -17.03
CA VAL A 225 -7.86 -5.81 -18.08
C VAL A 225 -6.72 -5.98 -19.10
N GLY A 226 -5.49 -6.22 -18.63
CA GLY A 226 -4.36 -6.46 -19.55
C GLY A 226 -4.50 -7.74 -20.36
N ALA A 227 -4.98 -8.82 -19.74
CA ALA A 227 -5.28 -10.06 -20.45
C ALA A 227 -6.40 -9.87 -21.49
N MET A 228 -7.48 -9.16 -21.14
CA MET A 228 -8.56 -8.83 -22.06
C MET A 228 -8.08 -7.96 -23.22
N GLY A 229 -7.23 -6.96 -22.97
CA GLY A 229 -6.63 -6.11 -24.00
C GLY A 229 -5.82 -6.93 -25.01
N ALA A 230 -4.99 -7.85 -24.53
CA ALA A 230 -4.26 -8.78 -25.38
C ALA A 230 -5.18 -9.70 -26.19
N LEU A 231 -6.28 -10.19 -25.59
CA LEU A 231 -7.27 -11.00 -26.29
C LEU A 231 -8.00 -10.25 -27.40
N VAL A 232 -8.39 -8.99 -27.16
CA VAL A 232 -9.02 -8.14 -28.17
C VAL A 232 -8.08 -7.95 -29.37
N ILE A 233 -6.80 -7.69 -29.09
CA ILE A 233 -5.80 -7.56 -30.15
C ILE A 233 -5.60 -8.88 -30.89
N TYR A 234 -5.49 -10.01 -30.18
CA TYR A 234 -5.41 -11.35 -30.78
C TYR A 234 -6.60 -11.62 -31.73
N PHE A 235 -7.84 -11.37 -31.28
CA PHE A 235 -9.02 -11.53 -32.12
C PHE A 235 -9.05 -10.56 -33.30
N GLY A 236 -8.62 -9.32 -33.11
CA GLY A 236 -8.53 -8.33 -34.19
C GLY A 236 -7.53 -8.72 -35.28
N PHE A 237 -6.42 -9.36 -34.91
CA PHE A 237 -5.48 -9.92 -35.89
C PHE A 237 -6.03 -11.19 -36.54
N ARG A 238 -6.67 -12.08 -35.78
CA ARG A 238 -7.24 -13.34 -36.29
C ARG A 238 -8.41 -13.10 -37.25
N SER A 239 -9.23 -12.07 -37.00
CA SER A 239 -10.34 -11.69 -37.87
C SER A 239 -9.91 -10.97 -39.15
N GLY A 240 -8.64 -10.58 -39.26
CA GLY A 240 -8.11 -9.81 -40.38
C GLY A 240 -8.44 -8.31 -40.35
N VAL A 241 -9.16 -7.84 -39.32
CA VAL A 241 -9.53 -6.42 -39.19
C VAL A 241 -8.29 -5.56 -38.96
N LEU A 242 -7.40 -5.98 -38.05
CA LEU A 242 -6.18 -5.23 -37.76
C LEU A 242 -5.12 -5.43 -38.85
N THR A 243 -5.06 -6.59 -39.51
CA THR A 243 -4.08 -6.84 -40.57
C THR A 243 -4.25 -5.90 -41.75
N GLY A 244 -5.50 -5.53 -42.08
CA GLY A 244 -5.78 -4.55 -43.14
C GLY A 244 -5.34 -3.12 -42.79
N LEU A 245 -5.26 -2.78 -41.50
CA LEU A 245 -4.81 -1.45 -41.03
C LEU A 245 -3.29 -1.32 -40.96
N PHE A 246 -2.58 -2.41 -40.70
CA PHE A 246 -1.12 -2.44 -40.53
C PHE A 246 -0.36 -2.91 -41.79
N GLN A 247 -1.03 -3.15 -42.91
CA GLN A 247 -0.37 -3.46 -44.17
C GLN A 247 0.39 -2.22 -44.70
N PRO A 248 1.73 -2.27 -44.86
CA PRO A 248 2.45 -1.19 -45.50
C PRO A 248 1.98 -1.06 -46.97
N PRO A 249 1.89 0.17 -47.53
CA PRO A 249 1.50 0.40 -48.93
C PRO A 249 2.35 -0.34 -49.96
N SER A 250 3.53 -0.80 -49.57
CA SER A 250 4.58 -1.36 -50.43
C SER A 250 4.39 -2.82 -50.85
N GLY A 251 3.26 -3.48 -50.54
CA GLY A 251 2.96 -4.83 -51.03
C GLY A 251 3.83 -5.97 -50.47
N THR A 252 4.84 -5.67 -49.63
CA THR A 252 5.48 -6.66 -48.78
C THR A 252 4.52 -7.01 -47.65
N ALA A 253 3.68 -8.00 -47.91
CA ALA A 253 2.81 -8.57 -46.90
C ALA A 253 3.66 -8.90 -45.67
N LEU A 254 3.41 -8.20 -44.57
CA LEU A 254 3.77 -8.70 -43.26
C LEU A 254 3.24 -10.15 -43.20
N PRO A 255 3.97 -11.12 -42.61
CA PRO A 255 3.55 -12.53 -42.51
C PRO A 255 2.31 -12.74 -41.60
N ILE A 256 1.52 -11.69 -41.43
CA ILE A 256 0.35 -11.55 -40.60
C ILE A 256 -0.87 -11.77 -41.51
N GLY A 257 -0.99 -12.98 -42.06
CA GLY A 257 -2.19 -13.47 -42.76
C GLY A 257 -2.97 -14.44 -41.87
N ALA A 258 -4.09 -14.98 -42.39
CA ALA A 258 -4.95 -15.96 -41.70
C ALA A 258 -4.29 -17.32 -41.34
N GLY A 259 -2.95 -17.40 -41.37
CA GLY A 259 -2.12 -18.56 -41.01
C GLY A 259 -1.68 -18.56 -39.54
N ARG A 260 -0.63 -19.34 -39.23
CA ARG A 260 0.03 -19.35 -37.92
C ARG A 260 0.79 -18.05 -37.73
N PHE A 261 0.53 -17.34 -36.62
CA PHE A 261 1.33 -16.18 -36.27
C PHE A 261 2.72 -16.63 -35.82
N ASP A 262 3.75 -15.82 -36.10
CA ASP A 262 5.03 -15.95 -35.41
C ASP A 262 4.76 -15.74 -33.90
N PRO A 263 4.98 -16.77 -33.05
CA PRO A 263 4.71 -16.68 -31.62
C PRO A 263 5.44 -15.51 -30.96
N TYR A 264 6.61 -15.13 -31.44
CA TYR A 264 7.39 -14.02 -30.88
C TYR A 264 6.72 -12.67 -31.13
N TRP A 265 6.23 -12.45 -32.35
CA TRP A 265 5.53 -11.22 -32.72
C TRP A 265 4.20 -11.08 -31.98
N LEU A 266 3.41 -12.16 -31.94
CA LEU A 266 2.15 -12.18 -31.19
C LEU A 266 2.40 -11.89 -29.71
N SER A 267 3.44 -12.50 -29.13
CA SER A 267 3.82 -12.26 -27.73
C SER A 267 4.16 -10.79 -27.49
N PHE A 268 5.01 -10.21 -28.33
CA PHE A 268 5.40 -8.81 -28.23
C PHE A 268 4.19 -7.87 -28.26
N ILE A 269 3.30 -8.05 -29.26
CA ILE A 269 2.08 -7.26 -29.38
C ILE A 269 1.16 -7.44 -28.17
N CYS A 270 1.01 -8.66 -27.66
CA CYS A 270 0.16 -8.94 -26.50
C CYS A 270 0.73 -8.31 -25.21
N VAL A 271 2.05 -8.30 -25.02
CA VAL A 271 2.70 -7.55 -23.93
C VAL A 271 2.40 -6.06 -24.07
N MET A 272 2.55 -5.51 -25.28
CA MET A 272 2.26 -4.09 -25.54
C MET A 272 0.79 -3.74 -25.29
N ALA A 273 -0.13 -4.62 -25.67
CA ALA A 273 -1.56 -4.47 -25.41
C ALA A 273 -1.89 -4.53 -23.91
N GLY A 274 -1.28 -5.46 -23.18
CA GLY A 274 -1.41 -5.53 -21.72
C GLY A 274 -0.83 -4.29 -21.02
N PHE A 275 0.22 -3.70 -21.61
CA PHE A 275 0.82 -2.45 -21.14
C PHE A 275 -0.03 -1.21 -21.51
N SER A 276 -0.84 -1.28 -22.57
CA SER A 276 -1.52 -0.13 -23.17
C SER A 276 -2.69 0.45 -22.37
N GLU A 277 -3.10 -0.17 -21.26
CA GLU A 277 -4.02 0.44 -20.27
C GLU A 277 -3.59 1.88 -19.93
N ARG A 278 -2.28 2.17 -20.00
CA ARG A 278 -1.72 3.53 -19.87
C ARG A 278 -1.32 4.21 -21.17
N LEU A 279 -1.00 3.48 -22.23
CA LEU A 279 -0.64 4.12 -23.50
C LEU A 279 -1.82 4.92 -24.04
N VAL A 280 -3.05 4.40 -23.94
CA VAL A 280 -4.22 5.10 -24.47
C VAL A 280 -4.47 6.42 -23.71
N PRO A 281 -4.59 6.46 -22.37
CA PRO A 281 -4.77 7.73 -21.67
C PRO A 281 -3.57 8.67 -21.79
N ASN A 282 -2.33 8.19 -21.63
CA ASN A 282 -1.15 9.06 -21.67
C ASN A 282 -0.90 9.66 -23.06
N LEU A 283 -1.25 8.94 -24.14
CA LEU A 283 -1.18 9.48 -25.51
C LEU A 283 -2.27 10.53 -25.74
N LEU A 284 -3.49 10.30 -25.22
CA LEU A 284 -4.58 11.27 -25.30
C LEU A 284 -4.28 12.52 -24.48
N ASP A 285 -3.77 12.39 -23.26
CA ASP A 285 -3.39 13.52 -22.40
C ASP A 285 -2.22 14.32 -23.01
N GLY A 286 -1.23 13.63 -23.60
CA GLY A 286 -0.12 14.26 -24.31
C GLY A 286 -0.56 15.02 -25.55
N GLN A 287 -1.47 14.45 -26.36
CA GLN A 287 -2.04 15.10 -27.54
C GLN A 287 -2.97 16.26 -27.16
N ALA A 288 -3.80 16.11 -26.12
CA ALA A 288 -4.66 17.17 -25.60
C ALA A 288 -3.83 18.35 -25.07
N ALA A 289 -2.74 18.07 -24.32
CA ALA A 289 -1.82 19.10 -23.85
C ALA A 289 -1.07 19.80 -25.00
N GLN A 290 -0.74 19.08 -26.08
CA GLN A 290 -0.15 19.67 -27.29
C GLN A 290 -1.16 20.53 -28.07
N MET A 291 -2.42 20.11 -28.20
CA MET A 291 -3.48 20.92 -28.81
C MET A 291 -3.72 22.21 -28.02
N MET A 292 -3.72 22.14 -26.68
CA MET A 292 -3.87 23.34 -25.84
C MET A 292 -2.67 24.29 -25.93
N ARG A 293 -1.44 23.78 -26.13
CA ARG A 293 -0.25 24.60 -26.35
C ARG A 293 -0.14 25.16 -27.78
N GLY A 294 -0.79 24.53 -28.74
CA GLY A 294 -0.77 24.91 -30.16
C GLY A 294 -1.78 25.99 -30.56
N THR A 295 -2.56 26.55 -29.63
CA THR A 295 -3.45 27.70 -29.90
C THR A 295 -2.75 28.99 -29.46
N PRO A 296 -1.96 29.66 -30.32
CA PRO A 296 -1.45 30.98 -29.99
C PRO A 296 -2.65 31.93 -29.83
N ALA A 297 -2.71 32.63 -28.70
CA ALA A 297 -3.67 33.70 -28.50
C ALA A 297 -3.55 34.69 -29.66
N GLU A 298 -4.62 34.83 -30.43
CA GLU A 298 -4.73 35.80 -31.51
C GLU A 298 -4.47 37.20 -30.93
N PRO A 299 -3.43 37.92 -31.38
CA PRO A 299 -3.10 39.22 -30.82
C PRO A 299 -4.23 40.20 -31.16
N ASP A 300 -4.84 40.71 -30.09
CA ASP A 300 -5.93 41.69 -30.09
C ASP A 300 -5.56 42.86 -31.02
N ARG A 301 -6.25 42.95 -32.18
CA ARG A 301 -6.03 44.03 -33.13
C ARG A 301 -6.61 45.31 -32.54
N PRO A 302 -5.82 46.39 -32.38
CA PRO A 302 -6.36 47.67 -31.93
C PRO A 302 -7.35 48.19 -32.96
N ARG A 303 -8.59 48.46 -32.51
CA ARG A 303 -9.60 49.14 -33.31
C ARG A 303 -9.21 50.61 -33.43
N GLY A 304 -8.82 51.01 -34.64
CA GLY A 304 -8.77 52.42 -35.06
C GLY A 304 -10.15 52.93 -35.45
#